data_AF-A0AAD5RL57-F1
#
_entry.id   AF-A0AAD5RL57-F1
#
_cell.length_a   1.000
_cell.length_b   1.000
_cell.length_c   1.000
_cell.angle_alpha   90.00
_cell.angle_beta   90.00
_cell.angle_gamma   90.00
#
_symmetry.space_group_name_H-M   'P 1'
#
loop_
_entity.id
_entity.type
_entity.pdbx_description
1 polymer ?
#
loop_
_entity_poly.entity_id
_entity_poly.type
_entity_poly.pdbx_seq_one_letter_code
_entity_poly.pdbx_strand_id
1 'polypeptide(L)'
;MMRGISSLSPSRTTSNSSTTQTSSPTRNSRELRTSSRKPAATRDEDAIALYNKWKITKDRPITYTPANSSPEPWNTKAAHAFVLAVELHNRDFERYALSQFVQNCGFMPFGPWTYIEKTTELYSAVRLFSNHWVAWNLKISDGHAKEYEGLAAANLVDQVPREVRDPRIYDLEHWYELCGHRFHTGCQHDPIMRQERMLAAANKRAKAPLPEVGGDEEQRMQQETAAPTEPRSPV
;
A
#
# COMPACT_ATOMS: atom_id res chain seq x y z
N MET A 1 -33.37 39.14 58.80
CA MET A 1 -33.83 39.13 57.39
C MET A 1 -33.35 37.80 56.81
N MET A 2 -34.10 36.69 56.93
CA MET A 2 -35.16 36.23 56.00
C MET A 2 -34.72 36.37 54.52
N ARG A 3 -34.64 35.34 53.68
CA ARG A 3 -35.40 34.07 53.60
C ARG A 3 -34.54 32.93 53.04
N GLY A 4 -34.61 31.77 53.69
CA GLY A 4 -34.34 30.48 53.08
C GLY A 4 -35.62 29.94 52.43
N ILE A 5 -35.45 29.06 51.45
CA ILE A 5 -36.51 28.24 50.88
C ILE A 5 -36.04 26.79 50.93
N SER A 6 -36.84 25.99 51.62
CA SER A 6 -36.70 24.55 51.77
C SER A 6 -37.68 23.82 50.85
N SER A 7 -37.41 22.52 50.69
CA SER A 7 -38.35 21.43 50.38
C SER A 7 -38.71 21.27 48.89
N LEU A 8 -38.86 20.08 48.29
CA LEU A 8 -39.36 18.78 48.75
C LEU A 8 -38.74 17.61 47.94
N SER A 9 -38.54 16.47 48.59
CA SER A 9 -38.45 15.11 48.01
C SER A 9 -39.84 14.63 47.51
N PRO A 10 -40.04 13.51 46.76
CA PRO A 10 -39.79 12.16 47.30
C PRO A 10 -39.60 10.96 46.31
N SER A 11 -39.27 9.81 46.91
CA SER A 11 -39.83 8.47 46.65
C SER A 11 -39.20 7.46 45.65
N ARG A 12 -38.90 6.30 46.26
CA ARG A 12 -39.22 4.90 45.89
C ARG A 12 -38.41 4.13 44.82
N THR A 13 -37.64 3.17 45.36
CA THR A 13 -37.73 1.70 45.23
C THR A 13 -38.29 1.09 43.93
N THR A 14 -37.46 0.27 43.24
CA THR A 14 -37.61 -1.18 42.91
C THR A 14 -36.57 -1.54 41.81
N SER A 15 -35.64 -2.47 42.03
CA SER A 15 -35.70 -3.93 41.75
C SER A 15 -35.67 -4.33 40.26
N ASN A 16 -34.85 -5.34 39.98
CA ASN A 16 -34.75 -6.23 38.79
C ASN A 16 -33.59 -5.86 37.83
N SER A 17 -32.49 -6.63 37.74
CA SER A 17 -32.36 -8.04 37.32
C SER A 17 -33.02 -8.32 35.97
N SER A 18 -32.23 -8.32 34.89
CA SER A 18 -32.37 -9.19 33.71
C SER A 18 -31.24 -8.84 32.72
N THR A 19 -30.29 -9.75 32.53
CA THR A 19 -30.29 -10.75 31.44
C THR A 19 -29.58 -10.20 30.21
N THR A 20 -28.32 -10.61 30.12
CA THR A 20 -27.49 -10.68 28.93
C THR A 20 -28.30 -11.29 27.78
N GLN A 21 -28.62 -10.49 26.76
CA GLN A 21 -28.98 -11.01 25.45
C GLN A 21 -27.90 -10.59 24.45
N THR A 22 -27.08 -11.57 24.13
CA THR A 22 -26.14 -11.60 23.02
C THR A 22 -26.96 -11.66 21.72
N SER A 23 -27.30 -10.50 21.16
CA SER A 23 -27.83 -10.40 19.81
C SER A 23 -26.70 -10.01 18.87
N SER A 24 -26.14 -11.00 18.18
CA SER A 24 -25.26 -10.85 17.04
C SER A 24 -25.94 -10.01 15.95
N PRO A 25 -25.37 -8.88 15.49
CA PRO A 25 -25.89 -8.22 14.32
C PRO A 25 -25.30 -8.89 13.07
N THR A 26 -26.13 -9.71 12.42
CA THR A 26 -25.95 -10.15 11.03
C THR A 26 -25.95 -8.90 10.14
N ARG A 27 -24.75 -8.36 9.88
CA ARG A 27 -24.56 -7.19 9.03
C ARG A 27 -24.76 -7.60 7.56
N ASN A 28 -25.98 -7.45 7.09
CA ASN A 28 -26.30 -7.39 5.68
C ASN A 28 -25.61 -6.17 5.05
N SER A 29 -24.36 -6.33 4.62
CA SER A 29 -23.61 -5.34 3.84
C SER A 29 -24.06 -5.38 2.37
N ARG A 30 -25.30 -4.94 2.12
CA ARG A 30 -25.79 -4.70 0.75
C ARG A 30 -26.64 -3.44 0.73
N GLU A 31 -26.02 -2.31 0.99
CA GLU A 31 -26.64 -1.02 0.73
C GLU A 31 -25.75 -0.11 -0.12
N LEU A 32 -26.28 0.12 -1.32
CA LEU A 32 -26.25 1.36 -2.08
C LEU A 32 -24.88 2.02 -2.34
N ARG A 33 -24.23 1.53 -3.39
CA ARG A 33 -23.44 2.40 -4.27
C ARG A 33 -24.39 3.34 -5.01
N THR A 34 -24.77 4.45 -4.38
CA THR A 34 -25.25 5.61 -5.13
C THR A 34 -24.03 6.19 -5.84
N SER A 35 -23.87 5.77 -7.11
CA SER A 35 -22.95 6.40 -8.06
C SER A 35 -23.45 7.82 -8.31
N SER A 36 -23.03 8.75 -7.45
CA SER A 36 -23.15 10.18 -7.70
C SER A 36 -22.20 10.49 -8.84
N ARG A 37 -22.72 10.41 -10.06
CA ARG A 37 -22.00 10.70 -11.30
C ARG A 37 -21.53 12.15 -11.23
N LYS A 38 -20.28 12.36 -10.79
CA LYS A 38 -19.63 13.67 -10.83
C LYS A 38 -19.81 14.23 -12.24
N PRO A 39 -20.11 15.53 -12.40
CA PRO A 39 -20.13 16.15 -13.72
C PRO A 39 -18.78 15.85 -14.37
N ALA A 40 -18.82 15.34 -15.61
CA ALA A 40 -17.63 15.04 -16.38
C ALA A 40 -16.79 16.32 -16.39
N ALA A 41 -15.68 16.32 -15.64
CA ALA A 41 -14.70 17.38 -15.74
C ALA A 41 -14.41 17.52 -17.23
N THR A 42 -14.46 18.74 -17.77
CA THR A 42 -14.01 19.04 -19.13
C THR A 42 -12.74 18.26 -19.39
N ARG A 43 -12.83 17.25 -20.26
CA ARG A 43 -11.76 16.26 -20.38
C ARG A 43 -10.51 16.98 -20.81
N ASP A 44 -9.43 16.76 -20.07
CA ASP A 44 -8.14 17.36 -20.38
C ASP A 44 -7.64 16.78 -21.70
N GLU A 45 -7.55 17.63 -22.74
CA GLU A 45 -7.12 17.24 -24.08
C GLU A 45 -5.71 16.62 -24.06
N ASP A 46 -4.83 17.09 -23.17
CA ASP A 46 -3.48 16.54 -23.02
C ASP A 46 -3.54 15.11 -22.45
N ALA A 47 -4.44 14.85 -21.51
CA ALA A 47 -4.64 13.51 -20.96
C ALA A 47 -5.17 12.54 -22.04
N ILE A 48 -6.08 13.02 -22.91
CA ILE A 48 -6.58 12.24 -24.05
C ILE A 48 -5.44 11.93 -25.03
N ALA A 49 -4.61 12.92 -25.36
CA ALA A 49 -3.46 12.75 -26.23
C ALA A 49 -2.46 11.74 -25.66
N LEU A 50 -2.17 11.82 -24.35
CA LEU A 50 -1.34 10.84 -23.63
C LEU A 50 -1.91 9.43 -23.72
N TYR A 51 -3.21 9.26 -23.52
CA TYR A 51 -3.87 7.96 -23.65
C TYR A 51 -3.75 7.39 -25.07
N ASN A 52 -4.03 8.21 -26.08
CA ASN A 52 -3.94 7.80 -27.48
C ASN A 52 -2.51 7.39 -27.87
N LYS A 53 -1.50 8.13 -27.41
CA LYS A 53 -0.10 7.77 -27.60
C LYS A 53 0.25 6.45 -26.92
N TRP A 54 -0.12 6.31 -25.64
CA TRP A 54 0.14 5.08 -24.88
C TRP A 54 -0.57 3.86 -25.48
N LYS A 55 -1.75 4.00 -26.08
CA LYS A 55 -2.43 2.89 -26.76
C LYS A 55 -1.59 2.28 -27.89
N ILE A 56 -0.75 3.09 -28.54
CA ILE A 56 0.13 2.67 -29.63
C ILE A 56 1.40 2.03 -29.06
N THR A 57 2.04 2.69 -28.10
CA THR A 57 3.34 2.23 -27.56
C THR A 57 3.20 1.07 -26.57
N LYS A 58 2.10 1.06 -25.80
CA LYS A 58 1.83 0.10 -24.72
C LYS A 58 2.98 0.00 -23.72
N ASP A 59 3.59 1.14 -23.42
CA ASP A 59 4.69 1.23 -22.47
C ASP A 59 4.26 0.69 -21.10
N ARG A 60 5.19 -0.01 -20.45
CA ARG A 60 4.98 -0.59 -19.12
C ARG A 60 5.17 0.47 -18.03
N PRO A 61 4.52 0.32 -16.85
CA PRO A 61 4.78 1.17 -15.71
C PRO A 61 6.27 1.24 -15.38
N ILE A 62 6.73 2.43 -15.00
CA ILE A 62 8.13 2.69 -14.68
C ILE A 62 8.38 2.55 -13.17
N THR A 63 9.61 2.20 -12.81
CA THR A 63 10.07 2.24 -11.42
C THR A 63 10.67 3.60 -11.13
N TYR A 64 10.35 4.15 -9.94
CA TYR A 64 10.89 5.44 -9.51
C TYR A 64 12.41 5.46 -9.55
N THR A 65 12.98 6.47 -10.21
CA THR A 65 14.42 6.74 -10.26
C THR A 65 14.69 8.19 -9.85
N PRO A 66 15.36 8.47 -8.72
CA PRO A 66 15.49 9.83 -8.18
C PRO A 66 16.08 10.88 -9.12
N ALA A 67 17.00 10.49 -10.00
CA ALA A 67 17.68 11.39 -10.92
C ALA A 67 16.91 11.66 -12.23
N ASN A 68 15.76 11.02 -12.43
CA ASN A 68 15.03 11.09 -13.68
C ASN A 68 13.73 11.89 -13.52
N SER A 69 13.22 12.40 -14.63
CA SER A 69 11.85 12.88 -14.76
C SER A 69 11.29 12.42 -16.08
N SER A 70 9.97 12.29 -16.17
CA SER A 70 9.31 11.97 -17.42
C SER A 70 9.27 13.20 -18.31
N PRO A 71 9.36 13.03 -19.64
CA PRO A 71 9.22 14.15 -20.57
C PRO A 71 7.80 14.73 -20.51
N GLU A 72 7.65 16.01 -20.84
CA GLU A 72 6.32 16.58 -21.06
C GLU A 72 5.58 15.82 -22.17
N PRO A 73 4.24 15.66 -22.06
CA PRO A 73 3.38 16.22 -21.02
C PRO A 73 3.22 15.33 -19.77
N TRP A 74 3.97 14.21 -19.64
CA TRP A 74 3.82 13.30 -18.50
C TRP A 74 4.16 13.95 -17.16
N ASN A 75 5.13 14.87 -17.14
CA ASN A 75 5.51 15.57 -15.92
C ASN A 75 4.34 16.33 -15.30
N THR A 76 3.64 17.14 -16.10
CA THR A 76 2.53 17.98 -15.62
C THR A 76 1.16 17.30 -15.63
N LYS A 77 0.93 16.34 -16.54
CA LYS A 77 -0.40 15.78 -16.81
C LYS A 77 -0.61 14.34 -16.34
N ALA A 78 0.36 13.70 -15.68
CA ALA A 78 0.20 12.33 -15.22
C ALA A 78 -1.00 12.11 -14.30
N ALA A 79 -1.29 13.04 -13.37
CA ALA A 79 -2.46 12.94 -12.50
C ALA A 79 -3.79 13.02 -13.28
N HIS A 80 -3.85 13.88 -14.30
CA HIS A 80 -5.02 14.00 -15.17
C HIS A 80 -5.20 12.75 -16.03
N ALA A 81 -4.09 12.21 -16.56
CA ALA A 81 -4.08 10.94 -17.29
C ALA A 81 -4.57 9.77 -16.41
N PHE A 82 -4.23 9.75 -15.12
CA PHE A 82 -4.75 8.76 -14.17
C PHE A 82 -6.27 8.89 -14.03
N VAL A 83 -6.80 10.10 -13.81
CA VAL A 83 -8.25 10.32 -13.69
C VAL A 83 -8.97 9.86 -14.96
N LEU A 84 -8.43 10.21 -16.13
CA LEU A 84 -8.96 9.73 -17.41
C LEU A 84 -8.93 8.20 -17.50
N ALA A 85 -7.85 7.55 -17.05
CA ALA A 85 -7.76 6.09 -17.06
C ALA A 85 -8.87 5.42 -16.25
N VAL A 86 -9.20 5.99 -15.08
CA VAL A 86 -10.29 5.53 -14.21
C VAL A 86 -11.64 5.70 -14.91
N GLU A 87 -11.89 6.87 -15.54
CA GLU A 87 -13.11 7.13 -16.30
C GLU A 87 -13.29 6.17 -17.49
N LEU A 88 -12.19 5.80 -18.14
CA LEU A 88 -12.18 4.85 -19.25
C LEU A 88 -12.15 3.38 -18.79
N HIS A 89 -12.10 3.12 -17.48
CA HIS A 89 -11.96 1.79 -16.89
C HIS A 89 -10.74 1.01 -17.43
N ASN A 90 -9.64 1.70 -17.74
CA ASN A 90 -8.43 1.10 -18.29
C ASN A 90 -7.34 0.94 -17.22
N ARG A 91 -7.28 -0.24 -16.60
CA ARG A 91 -6.36 -0.53 -15.47
C ARG A 91 -4.88 -0.48 -15.86
N ASP A 92 -4.53 -0.90 -17.07
CA ASP A 92 -3.13 -0.87 -17.51
C ASP A 92 -2.64 0.56 -17.68
N PHE A 93 -3.48 1.41 -18.29
CA PHE A 93 -3.16 2.83 -18.42
C PHE A 93 -3.17 3.55 -17.08
N GLU A 94 -4.07 3.17 -16.16
CA GLU A 94 -4.12 3.71 -14.80
C GLU A 94 -2.81 3.44 -14.05
N ARG A 95 -2.30 2.20 -14.10
CA ARG A 95 -1.00 1.85 -13.52
C ARG A 95 0.14 2.62 -14.18
N TYR A 96 0.14 2.72 -15.51
CA TYR A 96 1.16 3.48 -16.21
C TYR A 96 1.15 4.96 -15.79
N ALA A 97 0.00 5.62 -15.82
CA ALA A 97 -0.15 7.02 -15.43
C ALA A 97 0.25 7.25 -13.96
N LEU A 98 -0.10 6.34 -13.05
CA LEU A 98 0.35 6.43 -11.65
C LEU A 98 1.87 6.37 -11.54
N SER A 99 2.54 5.47 -12.27
CA SER A 99 4.00 5.37 -12.23
C SER A 99 4.69 6.65 -12.73
N GLN A 100 4.12 7.27 -13.78
CA GLN A 100 4.57 8.57 -14.28
C GLN A 100 4.35 9.67 -13.23
N PHE A 101 3.21 9.66 -12.53
CA PHE A 101 2.93 10.62 -11.47
C PHE A 101 3.92 10.48 -10.31
N VAL A 102 4.16 9.27 -9.81
CA VAL A 102 5.12 8.97 -8.75
C VAL A 102 6.53 9.43 -9.12
N GLN A 103 6.94 9.22 -10.38
CA GLN A 103 8.24 9.68 -10.89
C GLN A 103 8.42 11.20 -10.78
N ASN A 104 7.36 11.96 -11.06
CA ASN A 104 7.46 13.41 -11.25
C ASN A 104 7.03 14.24 -10.03
N CYS A 105 6.37 13.63 -9.05
CA CYS A 105 5.70 14.36 -7.96
C CYS A 105 6.62 15.25 -7.12
N GLY A 106 7.91 14.92 -7.03
CA GLY A 106 8.91 15.75 -6.34
C GLY A 106 9.41 16.96 -7.11
N PHE A 107 9.08 17.08 -8.40
CA PHE A 107 9.48 18.20 -9.25
C PHE A 107 8.35 19.20 -9.50
N MET A 108 7.18 19.00 -8.90
CA MET A 108 6.01 19.85 -9.10
C MET A 108 5.91 20.90 -7.98
N PRO A 109 6.26 22.18 -8.23
CA PRO A 109 6.23 23.23 -7.21
C PRO A 109 4.80 23.65 -6.80
N PHE A 110 3.83 23.38 -7.68
CA PHE A 110 2.40 23.53 -7.42
C PHE A 110 1.72 22.28 -7.97
N GLY A 111 1.80 21.19 -7.21
CA GLY A 111 1.35 19.90 -7.72
C GLY A 111 -0.19 19.81 -7.84
N PRO A 112 -0.69 18.75 -8.50
CA PRO A 112 -2.11 18.55 -8.79
C PRO A 112 -2.91 18.08 -7.57
N TRP A 113 -2.46 18.41 -6.35
CA TRP A 113 -2.95 17.85 -5.09
C TRP A 113 -4.42 18.16 -4.86
N THR A 114 -4.80 19.44 -5.01
CA THR A 114 -6.19 19.91 -4.92
C THR A 114 -7.07 19.28 -6.01
N TYR A 115 -6.51 19.10 -7.21
CA TYR A 115 -7.23 18.43 -8.30
C TYR A 115 -7.52 16.98 -7.95
N ILE A 116 -6.50 16.21 -7.52
CA ILE A 116 -6.64 14.81 -7.09
C ILE A 116 -7.68 14.71 -5.97
N GLU A 117 -7.60 15.58 -4.96
CA GLU A 117 -8.54 15.63 -3.85
C GLU A 117 -10.00 15.76 -4.29
N LYS A 118 -10.25 16.66 -5.23
CA LYS A 118 -11.61 16.98 -5.68
C LYS A 118 -12.14 15.98 -6.70
N THR A 119 -11.29 15.38 -7.53
CA THR A 119 -11.74 14.57 -8.68
C THR A 119 -11.76 13.08 -8.41
N THR A 120 -10.90 12.57 -7.52
CA THR A 120 -10.74 11.13 -7.31
C THR A 120 -11.54 10.58 -6.12
N GLU A 121 -11.67 9.26 -6.05
CA GLU A 121 -12.23 8.57 -4.88
C GLU A 121 -11.20 8.47 -3.75
N LEU A 122 -11.68 8.48 -2.49
CA LEU A 122 -10.83 8.51 -1.29
C LEU A 122 -9.79 7.37 -1.22
N TYR A 123 -10.14 6.19 -1.74
CA TYR A 123 -9.29 4.99 -1.72
C TYR A 123 -8.70 4.64 -3.08
N SER A 124 -8.74 5.56 -4.06
CA SER A 124 -8.04 5.36 -5.32
C SER A 124 -6.53 5.44 -5.14
N ALA A 125 -5.78 4.71 -5.95
CA ALA A 125 -4.32 4.59 -5.80
C ALA A 125 -3.61 5.95 -5.85
N VAL A 126 -4.01 6.84 -6.77
CA VAL A 126 -3.45 8.19 -6.86
C VAL A 126 -3.78 9.05 -5.63
N ARG A 127 -4.97 8.87 -5.03
CA ARG A 127 -5.40 9.60 -3.83
C ARG A 127 -4.62 9.14 -2.61
N LEU A 128 -4.44 7.82 -2.46
CA LEU A 128 -3.62 7.24 -1.40
C LEU A 128 -2.17 7.71 -1.49
N PHE A 129 -1.56 7.62 -2.69
CA PHE A 129 -0.22 8.14 -2.93
C PHE A 129 -0.12 9.63 -2.63
N SER A 130 -1.03 10.44 -3.18
CA SER A 130 -1.05 11.89 -2.95
C SER A 130 -1.16 12.23 -1.46
N ASN A 131 -2.00 11.52 -0.70
CA ASN A 131 -2.15 11.76 0.72
C ASN A 131 -0.85 11.43 1.48
N HIS A 132 -0.22 10.30 1.16
CA HIS A 132 1.06 9.93 1.75
C HIS A 132 2.16 10.93 1.39
N TRP A 133 2.27 11.33 0.11
CA TRP A 133 3.26 12.30 -0.36
C TRP A 133 3.14 13.64 0.35
N VAL A 134 1.93 14.20 0.42
CA VAL A 134 1.67 15.50 1.06
C VAL A 134 1.99 15.44 2.56
N ALA A 135 1.48 14.43 3.26
CA ALA A 135 1.71 14.28 4.70
C ALA A 135 3.20 14.06 5.01
N TRP A 136 3.87 13.24 4.21
CA TRP A 136 5.30 13.00 4.34
C TRP A 136 6.14 14.26 4.08
N ASN A 137 5.86 15.00 3.01
CA ASN A 137 6.59 16.24 2.70
C ASN A 137 6.43 17.29 3.80
N LEU A 138 5.20 17.47 4.31
CA LEU A 138 4.97 18.35 5.46
C LEU A 138 5.73 17.88 6.70
N LYS A 139 5.77 16.56 6.96
CA LYS A 139 6.52 16.02 8.10
C LYS A 139 8.01 16.31 8.01
N ILE A 140 8.63 16.14 6.84
CA ILE A 140 10.08 16.35 6.67
C ILE A 140 10.46 17.82 6.50
N SER A 141 9.50 18.68 6.16
CA SER A 141 9.70 20.13 5.99
C SER A 141 9.26 20.95 7.20
N ASP A 142 9.08 20.31 8.36
CA ASP A 142 8.58 20.93 9.60
C ASP A 142 7.28 21.75 9.42
N GLY A 143 6.41 21.32 8.51
CA GLY A 143 5.09 21.92 8.27
C GLY A 143 5.05 23.16 7.37
N HIS A 144 6.16 23.54 6.73
CA HIS A 144 6.26 24.85 6.04
C HIS A 144 5.77 24.94 4.58
N ALA A 145 5.02 23.96 4.06
CA ALA A 145 4.63 23.96 2.65
C ALA A 145 3.20 24.51 2.42
N LYS A 146 3.12 25.80 2.03
CA LYS A 146 1.86 26.53 1.77
C LYS A 146 1.01 25.91 0.65
N GLU A 147 1.60 25.21 -0.31
CA GLU A 147 0.85 24.57 -1.41
C GLU A 147 -0.09 23.44 -0.92
N TYR A 148 0.14 22.91 0.28
CA TYR A 148 -0.69 21.87 0.89
C TYR A 148 -1.74 22.43 1.85
N GLU A 149 -1.80 23.75 2.04
CA GLU A 149 -2.75 24.38 2.93
C GLU A 149 -4.20 24.06 2.52
N GLY A 150 -5.00 23.65 3.50
CA GLY A 150 -6.40 23.28 3.29
C GLY A 150 -6.64 21.89 2.67
N LEU A 151 -5.60 21.15 2.30
CA LEU A 151 -5.74 19.76 1.85
C LEU A 151 -6.04 18.84 3.03
N ALA A 152 -6.96 17.89 2.84
CA ALA A 152 -7.26 16.90 3.87
C ALA A 152 -6.03 16.09 4.30
N ALA A 153 -5.10 15.84 3.38
CA ALA A 153 -3.85 15.14 3.62
C ALA A 153 -2.91 15.85 4.61
N ALA A 154 -2.99 17.18 4.72
CA ALA A 154 -2.18 17.94 5.67
C ALA A 154 -2.51 17.60 7.13
N ASN A 155 -3.73 17.14 7.41
CA ASN A 155 -4.15 16.69 8.74
C ASN A 155 -3.59 15.31 9.12
N LEU A 156 -2.85 14.64 8.22
CA LEU A 156 -2.29 13.31 8.46
C LEU A 156 -0.83 13.36 8.95
N VAL A 157 -0.20 14.54 9.00
CA VAL A 157 1.23 14.71 9.34
C VAL A 157 1.62 14.09 10.68
N ASP A 158 0.74 14.15 11.67
CA ASP A 158 0.99 13.55 12.99
C ASP A 158 0.95 12.02 12.98
N GLN A 159 0.29 11.43 11.98
CA GLN A 159 0.21 9.97 11.79
C GLN A 159 1.45 9.42 11.07
N VAL A 160 2.28 10.29 10.49
CA VAL A 160 3.50 9.92 9.76
C VAL A 160 4.61 9.59 10.77
N PRO A 161 5.05 8.32 10.87
CA PRO A 161 6.18 7.94 11.72
C PRO A 161 7.46 8.67 11.29
N ARG A 162 8.37 8.92 12.23
CA ARG A 162 9.65 9.60 11.94
C ARG A 162 10.51 8.80 10.96
N GLU A 163 10.40 7.47 11.01
CA GLU A 163 11.18 6.53 10.22
C GLU A 163 10.51 6.19 8.88
N VAL A 164 9.36 6.78 8.57
CA VAL A 164 8.70 6.50 7.30
C VAL A 164 9.53 7.09 6.17
N ARG A 165 9.63 6.31 5.10
CA ARG A 165 10.49 6.64 3.98
C ARG A 165 9.72 7.37 2.89
N ASP A 166 10.47 7.92 1.95
CA ASP A 166 9.93 8.58 0.77
C ASP A 166 8.89 7.67 0.08
N PRO A 167 7.61 8.10 -0.02
CA PRO A 167 6.56 7.30 -0.64
C PRO A 167 6.87 6.80 -2.05
N ARG A 168 7.73 7.51 -2.80
CA ARG A 168 8.05 7.13 -4.18
C ARG A 168 8.84 5.83 -4.29
N ILE A 169 9.50 5.37 -3.22
CA ILE A 169 10.32 4.17 -3.27
C ILE A 169 9.50 2.88 -3.14
N TYR A 170 8.24 2.95 -2.69
CA TYR A 170 7.40 1.77 -2.60
C TYR A 170 7.05 1.25 -4.00
N ASP A 171 6.89 -0.06 -4.14
CA ASP A 171 6.38 -0.65 -5.36
C ASP A 171 5.02 -0.08 -5.71
N LEU A 172 4.71 -0.01 -7.00
CA LEU A 172 3.46 0.56 -7.48
C LEU A 172 2.23 -0.18 -6.91
N GLU A 173 2.35 -1.49 -6.68
CA GLU A 173 1.35 -2.35 -6.06
C GLU A 173 0.91 -1.87 -4.67
N HIS A 174 1.80 -1.21 -3.91
CA HIS A 174 1.49 -0.67 -2.59
C HIS A 174 0.21 0.19 -2.61
N TRP A 175 0.07 1.02 -3.64
CA TRP A 175 -1.01 1.99 -3.79
C TRP A 175 -2.35 1.35 -4.22
N TYR A 176 -2.31 0.13 -4.73
CA TYR A 176 -3.51 -0.63 -5.11
C TYR A 176 -3.96 -1.61 -4.02
N GLU A 177 -3.18 -1.75 -2.96
CA GLU A 177 -3.45 -2.69 -1.88
C GLU A 177 -3.86 -1.98 -0.58
N LEU A 178 -4.39 -2.74 0.38
CA LEU A 178 -4.83 -2.22 1.68
C LEU A 178 -3.72 -1.54 2.47
N CYS A 179 -2.46 -1.93 2.23
CA CYS A 179 -1.32 -1.33 2.89
C CYS A 179 -1.05 0.11 2.44
N GLY A 180 -1.47 0.51 1.23
CA GLY A 180 -1.34 1.88 0.71
C GLY A 180 -2.12 2.93 1.49
N HIS A 181 -3.03 2.51 2.37
CA HIS A 181 -3.80 3.41 3.23
C HIS A 181 -3.09 3.76 4.55
N ARG A 182 -2.01 3.06 4.91
CA ARG A 182 -1.38 3.18 6.23
C ARG A 182 0.09 3.62 6.11
N PHE A 183 0.51 4.53 6.98
CA PHE A 183 1.92 4.89 7.16
C PHE A 183 2.66 3.81 7.96
N HIS A 184 2.99 2.68 7.32
CA HIS A 184 3.65 1.56 7.98
C HIS A 184 5.10 1.39 7.52
N THR A 185 6.04 1.31 8.47
CA THR A 185 7.49 1.18 8.21
C THR A 185 7.94 -0.23 7.82
N GLY A 186 7.05 -1.22 7.86
CA GLY A 186 7.36 -2.64 7.57
C GLY A 186 6.57 -3.24 6.40
N CYS A 187 6.18 -2.42 5.42
CA CYS A 187 5.38 -2.88 4.27
C CYS A 187 6.13 -3.95 3.45
N GLN A 188 5.40 -4.87 2.81
CA GLN A 188 6.00 -5.89 1.93
C GLN A 188 6.36 -5.33 0.54
N HIS A 189 5.71 -4.25 0.14
CA HIS A 189 5.96 -3.49 -1.09
C HIS A 189 7.09 -2.48 -0.94
N ASP A 190 7.78 -2.54 0.19
CA ASP A 190 9.01 -1.83 0.42
C ASP A 190 10.17 -2.63 -0.22
N PRO A 191 10.92 -2.09 -1.19
CA PRO A 191 11.96 -2.84 -1.88
C PRO A 191 13.06 -3.37 -0.95
N ILE A 192 13.41 -2.61 0.09
CA ILE A 192 14.43 -3.01 1.06
C ILE A 192 13.89 -4.13 1.95
N MET A 193 12.67 -3.99 2.49
CA MET A 193 12.07 -5.05 3.31
C MET A 193 11.90 -6.36 2.52
N ARG A 194 11.53 -6.26 1.25
CA ARG A 194 11.45 -7.43 0.36
C ARG A 194 12.83 -8.06 0.15
N GLN A 195 13.86 -7.26 -0.11
CA GLN A 195 15.22 -7.74 -0.28
C GLN A 195 15.74 -8.43 1.00
N GLU A 196 15.55 -7.83 2.17
CA GLU A 196 15.93 -8.41 3.46
C GLU A 196 15.26 -9.76 3.71
N ARG A 197 13.97 -9.88 3.38
CA ARG A 197 13.24 -11.16 3.48
C ARG A 197 13.77 -12.21 2.50
N MET A 198 14.08 -11.82 1.27
CA MET A 198 14.67 -12.71 0.28
C MET A 198 16.03 -13.24 0.76
N LEU A 199 16.88 -12.37 1.29
CA LEU A 199 18.17 -12.75 1.86
C LEU A 199 18.02 -13.65 3.09
N ALA A 200 17.09 -13.34 3.99
CA ALA A 200 16.80 -14.17 5.15
C ALA A 200 16.28 -15.57 4.74
N ALA A 201 15.43 -15.66 3.72
CA ALA A 201 14.93 -16.92 3.20
C ALA A 201 16.05 -17.74 2.52
N ALA A 202 16.93 -17.10 1.75
CA ALA A 202 18.09 -17.74 1.14
C ALA A 202 19.03 -18.31 2.22
N ASN A 203 19.33 -17.53 3.26
CA ASN A 203 20.16 -17.97 4.39
C ASN A 203 19.53 -19.13 5.17
N LYS A 204 18.20 -19.17 5.32
CA LYS A 204 17.51 -20.32 5.93
C LYS A 204 17.63 -21.57 5.09
N ARG A 205 17.53 -21.47 3.76
CA ARG A 205 17.70 -22.61 2.84
C ARG A 205 19.14 -23.13 2.84
N ALA A 206 20.13 -22.25 2.88
CA ALA A 206 21.54 -22.65 2.96
C ALA A 206 21.90 -23.36 4.28
N LYS A 207 21.12 -23.14 5.34
CA LYS A 207 21.28 -23.79 6.66
C LYS A 207 20.42 -25.05 6.81
N ALA A 208 19.58 -25.40 5.84
CA ALA A 208 18.84 -26.65 5.88
C ALA A 208 19.84 -27.82 5.67
N PRO A 209 19.85 -28.84 6.53
CA PRO A 209 20.64 -30.04 6.29
C PRO A 209 20.29 -30.60 4.91
N LEU A 210 21.30 -30.92 4.11
CA LEU A 210 21.07 -31.70 2.90
C LEU A 210 20.38 -33.01 3.32
N PRO A 211 19.36 -33.47 2.60
CA PRO A 211 18.87 -34.83 2.82
C PRO A 211 20.06 -35.78 2.70
N GLU A 212 20.22 -36.69 3.66
CA GLU A 212 21.22 -37.77 3.61
C GLU A 212 20.94 -38.65 2.39
N VAL A 213 21.36 -38.20 1.22
CA VAL A 213 21.40 -39.02 0.01
C VAL A 213 22.80 -39.61 -0.03
N GLY A 214 22.97 -40.79 0.57
CA GLY A 214 24.22 -41.56 0.46
C GLY A 214 24.55 -42.48 1.62
N GLY A 215 23.99 -42.28 2.82
CA GLY A 215 24.34 -43.08 4.00
C GLY A 215 24.01 -44.58 3.84
N ASP A 216 22.85 -44.87 3.24
CA ASP A 216 22.37 -46.25 3.08
C ASP A 216 23.11 -47.01 1.96
N GLU A 217 23.57 -46.32 0.92
CA GLU A 217 24.24 -46.93 -0.24
C GLU A 217 25.72 -47.20 0.06
N GLU A 218 26.36 -46.31 0.83
CA GLU A 218 27.74 -46.47 1.31
C GLU A 218 27.85 -47.57 2.38
N GLN A 219 26.88 -47.68 3.30
CA GLN A 219 26.82 -48.79 4.27
C GLN A 219 26.59 -50.15 3.59
N ARG A 220 25.80 -50.18 2.51
CA ARG A 220 25.53 -51.41 1.76
C ARG A 220 26.78 -51.88 0.99
N MET A 221 27.54 -50.98 0.38
CA MET A 221 28.83 -51.31 -0.25
C MET A 221 29.89 -51.81 0.74
N GLN A 222 29.90 -51.27 1.97
CA GLN A 222 30.85 -51.71 3.01
C GLN A 222 30.50 -53.08 3.59
N GLN A 223 29.22 -53.48 3.61
CA GLN A 223 28.82 -54.83 4.02
C GLN A 223 29.12 -55.89 2.95
N GLU A 224 29.05 -55.54 1.66
CA GLU A 224 29.39 -56.47 0.57
C GLU A 224 30.90 -56.75 0.44
N THR A 225 31.76 -55.86 0.92
CA THR A 225 33.23 -56.02 0.86
C THR A 225 33.84 -56.77 2.05
N ALA A 226 33.04 -57.08 3.09
CA ALA A 226 33.51 -57.75 4.32
C ALA A 226 33.29 -59.28 4.33
N ALA A 227 32.83 -59.89 3.23
CA ALA A 227 32.67 -61.34 3.17
C ALA A 227 34.04 -62.06 3.20
N PRO A 228 34.32 -62.95 4.16
CA PRO A 228 35.62 -63.60 4.29
C PRO A 228 35.77 -64.75 3.27
N THR A 229 36.84 -64.69 2.49
CA THR A 229 37.29 -65.78 1.61
C THR A 229 37.78 -66.95 2.45
N GLU A 230 37.09 -68.09 2.38
CA GLU A 230 37.50 -69.32 3.08
C GLU A 230 38.87 -69.83 2.59
N PRO A 231 39.76 -70.28 3.50
CA PRO A 231 41.05 -70.84 3.12
C PRO A 231 40.88 -72.28 2.60
N ARG A 232 41.32 -72.51 1.36
CA ARG A 232 41.46 -73.84 0.77
C ARG A 232 42.48 -74.68 1.54
N SER A 233 42.07 -75.87 1.96
CA SER A 233 42.93 -76.89 2.57
C SER A 233 43.99 -77.40 1.58
N PRO A 234 45.22 -77.67 2.04
CA PRO A 234 46.26 -78.29 1.22
C PRO A 234 46.08 -79.82 1.15
N VAL A 235 46.46 -80.38 0.00
CA VAL A 235 46.60 -81.83 -0.26
C VAL A 235 48.04 -82.23 -0.06
#